data_AF-A0A5C8LM32-F1
#
_entry.id   AF-A0A5C8LM32-F1
#
_cell.length_a   1.000
_cell.length_b   1.000
_cell.length_c   1.000
_cell.angle_alpha   90.00
_cell.angle_beta   90.00
_cell.angle_gamma   90.00
#
_symmetry.space_group_name_H-M   'P 1'
#
loop_
_entity.id
_entity.type
_entity.pdbx_description
1 polymer ?
#
loop_
_entity_poly.entity_id
_entity_poly.type
_entity_poly.pdbx_seq_one_letter_code
_entity_poly.pdbx_strand_id
1 'polypeptide(L)' 'MSVTSTRDIYEYPNPMHQAGQHFVMAEHFERMKMACAGNPALFYQYAEHEYYHKALAHRYKGIAAAGGM' A
#
# COMPACT_ATOMS: atom_id res chain seq x y z
N MET A 1 35.08 -13.83 -0.90
CA MET A 1 33.82 -14.11 -0.18
C MET A 1 33.31 -12.79 0.37
N SER A 2 32.38 -12.14 -0.35
CA SER A 2 31.76 -10.90 0.10
C SER A 2 30.71 -11.24 1.15
N VAL A 3 30.92 -10.80 2.39
CA VAL A 3 29.93 -10.88 3.45
C VAL A 3 28.83 -9.88 3.10
N THR A 4 27.79 -10.32 2.42
CA THR A 4 26.56 -9.52 2.29
C THR A 4 25.93 -9.44 3.66
N SER A 5 26.10 -8.28 4.29
CA SER A 5 25.45 -7.90 5.53
C SER A 5 23.95 -8.17 5.38
N THR A 6 23.36 -8.91 6.31
CA THR A 6 21.93 -9.20 6.35
C THR A 6 21.06 -7.94 6.42
N ARG A 7 21.66 -6.76 6.61
CA ARG A 7 20.98 -5.45 6.53
C ARG A 7 20.63 -5.02 5.10
N ASP A 8 21.43 -5.35 4.09
CA ASP A 8 21.19 -4.92 2.70
C ASP A 8 19.99 -5.63 2.06
N ILE A 9 19.60 -6.80 2.58
CA ILE A 9 18.46 -7.60 2.09
C ILE A 9 17.11 -6.95 2.47
N TYR A 10 17.09 -6.10 3.51
CA TYR A 10 15.88 -5.45 4.00
C TYR A 10 15.68 -4.01 3.48
N GLU A 11 16.63 -3.46 2.73
CA GLU A 11 16.68 -2.01 2.44
C GLU A 11 16.27 -1.61 1.01
N TYR A 12 16.09 -2.56 0.10
CA TYR A 12 15.35 -2.30 -1.14
C TYR A 12 13.88 -2.65 -0.94
N PRO A 13 12.97 -1.66 -0.81
CA PRO A 13 11.56 -1.96 -0.68
C PRO A 13 11.09 -2.58 -1.99
N ASN A 14 10.97 -3.92 -2.00
CA ASN A 14 10.43 -4.65 -3.14
C ASN A 14 9.07 -4.03 -3.51
N PRO A 15 8.88 -3.51 -4.74
CA PRO A 15 7.64 -2.85 -5.13
C PRO A 15 6.41 -3.75 -4.95
N MET A 16 6.56 -5.09 -5.05
CA MET A 16 5.46 -6.01 -4.75
C MET A 16 5.10 -6.03 -3.26
N HIS A 17 6.09 -5.95 -2.35
CA HIS A 17 5.81 -5.82 -0.92
C HIS A 17 5.08 -4.51 -0.61
N GLN A 18 5.52 -3.39 -1.21
CA GLN A 18 4.82 -2.11 -1.04
C GLN A 18 3.41 -2.15 -1.62
N ALA A 19 3.22 -2.76 -2.79
CA ALA A 19 1.89 -2.94 -3.36
C ALA A 19 0.97 -3.72 -2.42
N GLY A 20 1.45 -4.81 -1.83
CA GLY A 20 0.72 -5.61 -0.85
C GLY A 20 0.33 -4.80 0.40
N GLN A 21 1.26 -4.04 0.98
CA GLN A 21 0.98 -3.18 2.14
C GLN A 21 -0.12 -2.15 1.85
N HIS A 22 -0.06 -1.52 0.67
CA HIS A 22 -1.06 -0.53 0.28
C HIS A 22 -2.44 -1.17 -0.01
N PHE A 23 -2.51 -2.39 -0.56
CA PHE A 23 -3.79 -3.11 -0.68
C PHE A 23 -4.42 -3.41 0.69
N VAL A 24 -3.63 -3.87 1.66
CA VAL A 24 -4.13 -4.13 3.03
C VAL A 24 -4.67 -2.86 3.67
N MET A 25 -3.96 -1.73 3.52
CA MET A 25 -4.42 -0.45 4.04
C MET A 25 -5.70 0.04 3.33
N ALA A 26 -5.81 -0.16 2.01
CA ALA A 26 -7.03 0.17 1.29
C ALA A 26 -8.23 -0.61 1.81
N GLU A 27 -8.09 -1.92 2.04
CA GLU A 27 -9.16 -2.75 2.62
C GLU A 27 -9.50 -2.30 4.05
N HIS A 28 -8.50 -1.92 4.85
CA HIS A 28 -8.72 -1.38 6.19
C HIS A 28 -9.58 -0.11 6.14
N PHE A 29 -9.25 0.85 5.28
CA PHE A 29 -10.01 2.09 5.13
C PHE A 29 -11.39 1.86 4.53
N GLU A 30 -11.55 0.89 3.65
CA GLU A 30 -12.87 0.48 3.16
C GLU A 30 -13.77 0.01 4.31
N ARG A 31 -13.25 -0.81 5.23
CA ARG A 31 -14.00 -1.24 6.42
C ARG A 31 -14.33 -0.08 7.35
N MET A 32 -13.39 0.84 7.57
CA MET A 32 -13.63 2.05 8.38
C MET A 32 -14.68 2.97 7.76
N LYS A 33 -14.62 3.18 6.44
CA LYS A 33 -15.60 3.92 5.66
C LYS A 33 -17.01 3.34 5.85
N MET A 34 -17.14 2.02 5.72
CA MET A 34 -18.44 1.35 5.90
C MET A 34 -18.92 1.38 7.37
N ALA A 35 -18.02 1.22 8.34
CA ALA A 35 -18.35 1.36 9.76
C ALA A 35 -18.82 2.78 10.11
N CYS A 36 -18.32 3.79 9.41
CA CYS A 36 -18.69 5.20 9.59
C CYS A 36 -19.70 5.72 8.56
N ALA A 37 -20.44 4.85 7.86
CA ALA A 37 -21.38 5.26 6.81
C ALA A 37 -22.46 6.27 7.26
N GLY A 38 -22.81 6.27 8.56
CA GLY A 38 -23.74 7.25 9.14
C GLY A 38 -23.13 8.61 9.48
N ASN A 39 -21.81 8.77 9.39
CA ASN A 39 -21.11 10.03 9.64
C ASN A 39 -20.41 10.50 8.35
N PRO A 40 -21.00 11.47 7.62
CA PRO A 40 -20.49 11.93 6.33
C PRO A 40 -19.02 12.40 6.38
N ALA A 41 -18.61 13.09 7.45
CA ALA A 41 -17.25 13.60 7.56
C ALA A 41 -16.21 12.47 7.60
N LEU A 42 -16.47 11.47 8.47
CA LEU A 42 -15.60 10.29 8.58
C LEU A 42 -15.68 9.40 7.34
N PHE A 43 -16.87 9.26 6.74
CA PHE A 43 -17.05 8.48 5.51
C PHE A 43 -16.14 9.02 4.39
N TYR A 44 -16.20 10.33 4.11
CA TYR A 44 -15.38 10.92 3.05
C TYR A 44 -13.89 10.88 3.38
N GLN A 45 -13.51 11.11 4.63
CA GLN A 45 -12.12 11.00 5.05
C GLN A 45 -11.56 9.59 4.79
N TYR A 46 -12.28 8.54 5.18
CA TYR A 46 -11.82 7.17 4.94
C TYR A 46 -11.91 6.76 3.47
N ALA A 47 -12.87 7.30 2.70
CA ALA A 47 -12.90 7.11 1.26
C ALA A 47 -11.65 7.68 0.58
N GLU A 48 -11.21 8.89 0.94
CA GLU A 48 -9.98 9.50 0.41
C GLU A 48 -8.76 8.62 0.71
N HIS A 49 -8.64 8.12 1.94
CA HIS A 49 -7.56 7.21 2.32
C HIS A 49 -7.61 5.88 1.55
N GLU A 50 -8.79 5.28 1.37
CA GLU A 50 -8.97 4.07 0.56
C GLU A 50 -8.46 4.29 -0.86
N TYR A 51 -8.88 5.37 -1.52
CA TYR A 51 -8.45 5.68 -2.90
C TYR A 51 -6.95 5.95 -2.99
N TYR A 52 -6.38 6.68 -2.03
CA TYR A 52 -4.94 6.96 -1.98
C TYR A 52 -4.13 5.66 -1.91
N HIS A 53 -4.52 4.74 -1.03
CA HIS A 53 -3.83 3.46 -0.90
C HIS A 53 -4.04 2.54 -2.11
N LYS A 54 -5.23 2.52 -2.72
CA LYS A 54 -5.45 1.80 -4.00
C LYS A 54 -4.52 2.34 -5.10
N ALA A 55 -4.43 3.66 -5.26
CA ALA A 55 -3.57 4.27 -6.27
C ALA A 55 -2.09 3.90 -6.07
N LEU A 56 -1.59 3.96 -4.83
CA LEU A 56 -0.21 3.54 -4.53
C LEU A 56 0.03 2.05 -4.77
N ALA A 57 -0.92 1.20 -4.39
CA ALA A 57 -0.82 -0.23 -4.65
C ALA A 57 -0.69 -0.54 -6.15
N HIS A 58 -1.51 0.11 -6.98
CA HIS A 58 -1.42 -0.01 -8.44
C HIS A 58 -0.13 0.57 -9.01
N ARG A 59 0.35 1.70 -8.49
CA ARG A 59 1.64 2.28 -8.89
C ARG A 59 2.78 1.31 -8.65
N TYR A 60 2.90 0.77 -7.43
CA TYR A 60 4.00 -0.16 -7.10
C TYR A 60 3.89 -1.49 -7.84
N LYS A 61 2.67 -1.99 -8.06
CA LYS A 61 2.43 -3.14 -8.95
C LYS A 61 2.89 -2.87 -10.38
N GLY A 62 2.65 -1.66 -10.90
CA GLY A 62 3.14 -1.22 -12.22
C GLY A 62 4.67 -1.15 -12.28
N ILE A 63 5.32 -0.63 -11.23
CA ILE A 63 6.79 -0.59 -11.12
C ILE A 63 7.38 -2.00 -11.12
N ALA A 64 6.79 -2.93 -10.35
CA ALA A 64 7.20 -4.34 -10.35
C ALA A 64 7.06 -4.98 -11.74
N ALA A 65 5.94 -4.72 -12.43
CA ALA A 65 5.66 -5.28 -13.75
C ALA A 65 6.56 -4.70 -14.86
N ALA A 66 7.00 -3.45 -14.73
CA ALA A 66 7.89 -2.78 -15.67
C ALA A 66 9.36 -3.22 -15.56
N GLY A 67 9.69 -4.19 -14.70
CA GLY A 67 11.06 -4.65 -14.51
C GLY A 67 11.91 -3.71 -13.65
N GLY A 68 11.31 -3.01 -12.68
CA GLY A 68 12.06 -2.30 -11.64
C GLY A 68 12.78 -3.26 -10.68
N MET A 69 13.76 -4.00 -11.20
CA MET A 69 14.80 -4.77 -10.51
C MET A 69 16.07 -4.76 -11.36
#